data_AF-A0A166LN40-F1
#
_entry.id   AF-A0A166LN40-F1
#
_cell.length_a   1.000
_cell.length_b   1.000
_cell.length_c   1.000
_cell.angle_alpha   90.00
_cell.angle_beta   90.00
_cell.angle_gamma   90.00
#
_symmetry.space_group_name_H-M   'P 1'
#
loop_
_entity.id
_entity.type
_entity.pdbx_description
1 polymer ?
#
loop_
_entity_poly.entity_id
_entity_poly.type
_entity_poly.pdbx_seq_one_letter_code
_entity_poly.pdbx_strand_id
1 'polypeptide(L)'
;MVKDPADYSWSSYQCNGLGASSDLLTSHQLYQSLGRTKEERCNVYRDMFQYQVDGKLLEDIRLTANKGLALGNDKFKEQIALLTGQRQTQAKRGRKEGWRKHRDDE
;
A
#
# COMPACT_ATOMS: atom_id res chain seq x y z
N MET A 1 -7.27 4.76 8.21
CA MET A 1 -5.88 4.82 8.71
C MET A 1 -5.91 5.63 10.00
N VAL A 2 -5.05 5.31 10.97
CA VAL A 2 -4.97 6.07 12.23
C VAL A 2 -4.41 7.48 11.99
N LYS A 3 -4.63 8.40 12.93
CA LYS A 3 -4.14 9.78 12.83
C LYS A 3 -2.66 9.86 13.23
N ASP A 4 -2.29 9.23 14.33
CA ASP A 4 -0.90 9.09 14.78
C ASP A 4 -0.42 7.65 14.54
N PRO A 5 0.77 7.41 13.96
CA PRO A 5 1.33 6.06 13.85
C PRO A 5 1.42 5.30 15.19
N ALA A 6 1.56 6.00 16.33
CA ALA A 6 1.58 5.42 17.67
C ALA A 6 0.23 4.80 18.08
N ASP A 7 -0.88 5.26 17.50
CA ASP A 7 -2.23 4.75 17.78
C ASP A 7 -2.45 3.35 17.18
N TYR A 8 -1.56 2.89 16.30
CA TYR A 8 -1.67 1.57 15.71
C TYR A 8 -0.84 0.54 16.49
N SER A 9 -1.45 -0.04 17.51
CA SER A 9 -0.82 -0.95 18.49
C SER A 9 -0.13 -2.18 17.89
N TRP A 10 -0.57 -2.62 16.70
CA TRP A 10 -0.02 -3.77 16.01
C TRP A 10 1.15 -3.44 15.07
N SER A 11 1.56 -2.17 15.00
CA SER A 11 2.75 -1.78 14.26
C SER A 11 4.01 -1.85 15.12
N SER A 12 5.15 -1.98 14.45
CA SER A 12 6.47 -1.82 15.08
C SER A 12 6.76 -0.39 15.53
N TYR A 13 5.88 0.59 15.28
CA TYR A 13 6.17 2.01 15.52
C TYR A 13 6.47 2.32 16.99
N GLN A 14 5.79 1.67 17.94
CA GLN A 14 6.10 1.87 19.35
C GLN A 14 7.53 1.46 19.71
N CYS A 15 8.05 0.40 19.11
CA CYS A 15 9.41 -0.04 19.35
C CYS A 15 10.43 0.75 18.51
N ASN A 16 10.19 0.84 17.20
CA ASN A 16 11.13 1.41 16.24
C ASN A 16 11.18 2.94 16.27
N GLY A 17 10.07 3.60 16.61
CA GLY A 17 9.93 5.05 16.67
C GLY A 17 9.93 5.62 18.08
N LEU A 18 9.28 4.95 19.04
CA LEU A 18 9.18 5.43 20.44
C LEU A 18 10.15 4.71 21.40
N GLY A 19 10.87 3.69 20.92
CA GLY A 19 11.89 3.00 21.72
C GLY A 19 11.34 2.03 22.76
N ALA A 20 10.06 1.65 22.71
CA ALA A 20 9.50 0.62 23.58
C ALA A 20 10.24 -0.73 23.41
N SER A 21 10.33 -1.50 24.48
CA SER A 21 10.82 -2.87 24.44
C SER A 21 9.68 -3.84 24.17
N SER A 22 9.90 -4.82 23.29
CA SER A 22 8.97 -5.91 23.04
C SER A 22 9.74 -7.16 22.67
N ASP A 23 9.45 -8.27 23.34
CA ASP A 23 10.04 -9.57 23.03
C ASP A 23 9.54 -10.15 21.69
N LEU A 24 8.49 -9.56 21.12
CA LEU A 24 7.90 -9.98 19.85
C LEU A 24 8.62 -9.37 18.63
N LEU A 25 9.48 -8.36 18.84
CA LEU A 25 10.11 -7.64 17.74
C LEU A 25 11.59 -7.98 17.65
N THR A 26 11.97 -8.62 16.54
CA THR A 26 13.38 -8.74 16.13
C THR A 26 13.71 -7.64 15.13
N SER A 27 14.69 -6.80 15.46
CA SER A 27 15.10 -5.67 14.60
C SER A 27 15.63 -6.14 13.25
N HIS A 28 14.99 -5.69 12.17
CA HIS A 28 15.45 -5.94 10.80
C HIS A 28 16.75 -5.19 10.49
N GLN A 29 17.59 -5.75 9.61
CA GLN A 29 18.89 -5.18 9.26
C GLN A 29 18.80 -3.76 8.66
N LEU A 30 17.76 -3.50 7.85
CA LEU A 30 17.49 -2.15 7.33
C LEU A 30 17.17 -1.14 8.43
N TYR A 31 16.45 -1.53 9.48
CA TYR A 31 16.21 -0.65 10.63
C TYR A 31 17.52 -0.39 11.37
N GLN A 32 18.33 -1.43 11.59
CA GLN A 32 19.65 -1.30 12.24
C GLN A 32 20.58 -0.36 11.45
N SER A 33 20.47 -0.32 10.13
CA SER A 33 21.25 0.60 9.28
C SER A 33 20.84 2.07 9.38
N LEU A 34 19.72 2.40 10.02
CA LEU A 34 19.26 3.80 10.16
C LEU A 34 20.11 4.63 11.13
N GLY A 35 20.92 4.00 11.98
CA GLY A 35 21.68 4.69 13.01
C GLY A 35 22.48 3.75 13.90
N ARG A 36 23.57 4.26 14.46
CA ARG A 36 24.47 3.48 15.34
C ARG A 36 23.86 3.29 16.71
N THR A 37 23.19 4.31 17.23
CA THR A 37 22.51 4.26 18.53
C THR A 37 21.02 3.98 18.38
N LYS A 38 20.37 3.56 19.47
CA LYS A 38 18.92 3.33 19.48
C LYS A 38 18.18 4.64 19.24
N GLU A 39 18.67 5.72 19.84
CA GLU A 39 18.13 7.07 19.75
C GLU A 39 18.18 7.59 18.31
N GLU A 40 19.32 7.44 17.63
CA GLU A 40 19.47 7.80 16.21
C GLU A 40 18.46 7.04 15.34
N ARG A 41 18.36 5.72 15.51
CA ARG A 41 17.41 4.90 14.75
C ARG A 41 15.97 5.32 14.99
N CYS A 42 15.59 5.61 16.24
CA CYS A 42 14.25 6.08 16.56
C CYS A 42 13.94 7.41 15.90
N ASN A 43 14.89 8.35 15.90
CA ASN A 43 14.72 9.66 15.27
C ASN A 43 14.52 9.51 13.76
N VAL A 44 15.43 8.82 13.08
CA VAL A 44 15.35 8.61 11.62
C VAL A 44 14.07 7.87 11.23
N TYR A 45 13.65 6.89 12.04
CA TYR A 45 12.41 6.16 11.79
C TYR A 45 11.18 7.07 11.90
N ARG A 46 11.11 7.97 12.89
CA ARG A 46 10.01 8.93 13.02
C ARG A 46 9.98 9.94 11.86
N ASP A 47 11.14 10.37 11.38
CA ASP A 47 11.23 11.33 10.27
C ASP A 47 10.58 10.77 8.98
N MET A 48 10.59 9.45 8.78
CA MET A 48 9.90 8.80 7.66
C MET A 48 8.38 9.01 7.67
N PHE A 49 7.78 9.34 8.83
CA PHE A 49 6.35 9.58 8.99
C PHE A 49 5.99 11.05 9.14
N GLN A 50 6.98 11.96 9.10
CA GLN A 50 6.74 13.39 9.22
C GLN A 50 5.86 13.91 8.07
N TYR A 51 6.05 13.36 6.87
CA TYR A 51 5.27 13.70 5.69
C TYR A 51 4.18 12.65 5.47
N GLN A 52 2.94 13.11 5.36
CA GLN A 52 1.83 12.24 5.00
C GLN A 52 1.98 11.80 3.54
N VAL A 53 1.62 10.54 3.28
CA VAL A 53 1.50 10.04 1.91
C VAL A 53 0.40 10.82 1.19
N ASP A 54 0.70 11.28 -0.02
CA ASP A 54 -0.25 12.00 -0.86
C ASP A 54 -1.59 11.24 -0.98
N GLY A 55 -2.69 11.98 -0.85
CA GLY A 55 -4.04 11.40 -0.84
C GLY A 55 -4.36 10.66 -2.13
N LYS A 56 -3.96 11.22 -3.28
CA LYS A 56 -4.15 10.58 -4.58
C LYS A 56 -3.33 9.30 -4.70
N LEU A 57 -2.07 9.32 -4.28
CA LEU A 57 -1.24 8.11 -4.23
C LEU A 57 -1.87 7.02 -3.34
N LEU A 58 -2.44 7.37 -2.19
CA LEU A 58 -3.16 6.41 -1.34
C LEU A 58 -4.39 5.83 -2.02
N GLU A 59 -5.15 6.64 -2.76
CA GLU A 59 -6.27 6.17 -3.56
C GLU A 59 -5.83 5.20 -4.65
N ASP A 60 -4.75 5.52 -5.37
CA ASP A 60 -4.18 4.65 -6.40
C ASP A 60 -3.69 3.32 -5.81
N ILE A 61 -3.01 3.33 -4.66
CA ILE A 61 -2.60 2.12 -3.93
C ILE A 61 -3.83 1.27 -3.58
N ARG A 62 -4.87 1.88 -3.00
CA ARG A 62 -6.10 1.15 -2.63
C ARG A 62 -6.80 0.57 -3.85
N LEU A 63 -6.90 1.35 -4.93
CA LEU A 63 -7.55 0.93 -6.17
C LEU A 63 -6.84 -0.27 -6.78
N THR A 64 -5.52 -0.19 -6.88
CA THR A 64 -4.68 -1.20 -7.52
C THR A 64 -4.61 -2.47 -6.68
N ALA A 65 -4.37 -2.36 -5.37
CA ALA A 65 -4.34 -3.50 -4.45
C ALA A 65 -5.68 -4.26 -4.41
N ASN A 66 -6.81 -3.56 -4.30
CA ASN A 66 -8.13 -4.20 -4.24
C ASN A 66 -8.58 -4.83 -5.57
N LYS A 67 -7.96 -4.47 -6.69
CA LYS A 67 -8.29 -4.98 -8.02
C LYS A 67 -7.22 -5.93 -8.58
N GLY A 68 -6.13 -6.16 -7.85
CA GLY A 68 -4.99 -6.94 -8.33
C GLY A 68 -4.33 -6.33 -9.58
N LEU A 69 -4.24 -4.98 -9.63
CA LEU A 69 -3.62 -4.25 -10.73
C LEU A 69 -2.24 -3.73 -10.33
N ALA A 70 -1.40 -3.44 -11.32
CA ALA A 70 -0.11 -2.78 -11.10
C ALA A 70 -0.25 -1.29 -10.72
N LEU A 71 0.47 -0.87 -9.67
CA LEU A 71 0.66 0.53 -9.30
C LEU A 71 1.84 1.11 -10.08
N GLY A 72 1.66 2.27 -10.72
CA GLY A 72 2.72 2.95 -11.46
C GLY A 72 2.22 3.70 -12.69
N ASN A 73 3.15 4.10 -13.55
CA ASN A 73 2.84 4.74 -14.83
C ASN A 73 2.36 3.72 -15.88
N ASP A 74 1.87 4.23 -17.02
CA ASP A 74 1.26 3.37 -18.04
C ASP A 74 2.26 2.43 -18.70
N LYS A 75 3.50 2.89 -18.93
CA LYS A 75 4.60 2.04 -19.42
C LYS A 75 4.84 0.84 -18.50
N PHE A 76 4.86 1.05 -17.20
CA PHE A 76 5.04 -0.03 -16.22
C PHE A 76 3.85 -0.99 -16.23
N LYS A 77 2.61 -0.47 -16.29
CA LYS A 77 1.40 -1.31 -16.37
C LYS A 77 1.39 -2.17 -17.63
N GLU A 78 1.80 -1.63 -18.77
CA GLU A 78 1.96 -2.38 -20.02
C GLU A 78 3.00 -3.48 -19.90
N GLN A 79 4.16 -3.19 -19.29
CA GLN A 79 5.19 -4.19 -19.03
C GLN A 79 4.67 -5.34 -18.17
N ILE A 80 3.97 -5.04 -17.07
CA ILE A 80 3.38 -6.08 -16.22
C ILE A 80 2.27 -6.84 -16.96
N ALA A 81 1.49 -6.18 -17.81
CA ALA A 81 0.47 -6.84 -18.61
C ALA A 81 1.06 -7.85 -19.61
N LEU A 82 2.18 -7.48 -20.25
CA LEU A 82 2.93 -8.38 -21.14
C LEU A 82 3.52 -9.57 -20.38
N LEU A 83 4.11 -9.32 -19.21
CA LEU A 83 4.73 -10.38 -18.39
C LEU A 83 3.71 -11.37 -17.82
N THR A 84 2.53 -10.89 -17.43
CA THR A 84 1.50 -11.71 -16.79
C THR A 84 0.49 -12.31 -17.77
N GLY A 85 0.41 -11.76 -18.99
CA GLY A 85 -0.68 -12.03 -19.92
C GLY A 85 -2.05 -11.55 -19.42
N GLN A 86 -2.08 -10.73 -18.37
CA GLN A 86 -3.30 -10.22 -17.74
C GLN A 86 -3.39 -8.71 -17.89
N ARG A 87 -4.59 -8.17 -18.09
CA ARG A 87 -4.79 -6.72 -18.16
C ARG A 87 -4.51 -6.06 -16.81
N GLN A 88 -3.62 -5.07 -16.79
CA GLN A 88 -3.22 -4.31 -15.60
C GLN A 88 -3.86 -2.92 -15.49
N THR A 89 -4.90 -2.67 -16.29
CA THR A 89 -5.66 -1.42 -16.30
C THR A 89 -7.13 -1.66 -15.94
N GLN A 90 -7.77 -0.63 -15.40
CA GLN A 90 -9.18 -0.68 -15.05
C GLN A 90 -10.04 -0.77 -16.32
N ALA A 91 -11.06 -1.63 -16.28
CA ALA A 91 -12.14 -1.61 -17.27
C ALA A 91 -13.48 -1.31 -16.65
N LYS A 92 -14.44 -0.97 -17.52
CA LYS A 92 -15.85 -0.82 -17.17
C LYS A 92 -16.34 -2.12 -16.53
N ARG A 93 -16.75 -2.02 -15.27
CA ARG A 93 -17.43 -3.11 -14.55
C ARG A 93 -18.86 -3.23 -15.06
N GLY A 94 -19.39 -4.44 -15.03
CA GLY A 94 -20.77 -4.73 -15.42
C GLY A 94 -20.89 -5.53 -16.69
N ARG A 95 -22.14 -5.94 -16.99
CA ARG A 95 -22.46 -6.71 -18.18
C ARG A 95 -22.35 -5.82 -19.42
N LYS A 96 -22.01 -6.43 -20.56
CA LYS A 96 -22.03 -5.75 -21.83
C LYS A 96 -23.45 -5.25 -22.12
N GLU A 97 -23.52 -4.10 -22.78
CA GLU A 97 -24.76 -3.53 -23.28
C GLU A 97 -25.43 -4.55 -24.23
N GLY A 98 -26.73 -4.75 -24.11
CA GLY A 98 -27.47 -5.78 -24.86
C GLY A 98 -27.43 -7.21 -24.30
N TRP A 99 -26.83 -7.46 -23.12
CA TRP A 99 -26.84 -8.81 -22.51
C TRP A 99 -28.25 -9.30 -22.13
N ARG A 100 -29.17 -8.38 -21.79
CA ARG A 100 -30.59 -8.73 -21.63
C ARG A 100 -31.23 -8.83 -23.01
N LYS A 101 -31.61 -10.04 -23.41
CA LYS A 101 -32.53 -10.24 -24.53
C LYS A 101 -33.88 -9.65 -24.14
N HIS A 102 -34.54 -8.93 -25.07
CA HIS A 102 -35.94 -8.57 -24.88
C HIS A 102 -36.73 -9.85 -24.64
N ARG A 103 -37.55 -9.85 -23.58
CA ARG A 103 -38.55 -10.87 -23.38
C ARG A 103 -39.70 -10.44 -24.29
N ASP A 104 -39.92 -11.17 -25.37
CA ASP A 104 -41.13 -11.00 -26.15
C ASP A 104 -42.26 -11.47 -25.24
N ASP A 105 -43.03 -10.52 -24.71
CA ASP A 105 -44.24 -10.80 -23.94
C ASP A 105 -45.33 -11.14 -24.97
N GLU A 106 -45.72 -12.43 -25.01
CA GLU A 106 -46.89 -12.99 -25.72
C GLU A 106 -48.22 -12.46 -25.16
#